data_AF-A0A1M6GFJ9-F1
#
_entry.id   AF-A0A1M6GFJ9-F1
#
_cell.length_a   1.000
_cell.length_b   1.000
_cell.length_c   1.000
_cell.angle_alpha   90.00
_cell.angle_beta   90.00
_cell.angle_gamma   90.00
#
_symmetry.space_group_name_H-M   'P 1'
#
loop_
_entity.id
_entity.type
_entity.pdbx_description
1 polymer ?
#
loop_
_entity_poly.entity_id
_entity_poly.type
_entity_poly.pdbx_seq_one_letter_code
_entity_poly.pdbx_strand_id
1 'polypeptide(L)'
;MKKNNKTTYKYSIKPKPQLFNMLIGLLLLSFIISFVPNKSTYNLYSNLTTVPIDDDNEALEITDASAQLGKEKGKKNILFIGSDEGTVDTHGRSDSMILITIDRDNKKIKATSFMRDMLVTIPDFGEHNLNHAYAYGGAELLVKTFNYNFGLDIKDYVKVDFKTFIKIIDKLGGIDIDIQSNEVQVTNTYIRSINKFNKSSSSELSGAGLQTLNGVQALAYSRNRFVGSDYGRTNRQRKVLQAITTKFSHIDYVEIVKFLVDVLPEVTTTLNIAEISDLTAWAVINRVNTLQGTYLPKLEESQHIKTDEYHIVVNKEAFKKEVQNYIFYDR
;
A
#
# COMPACT_ATOMS: atom_id res chain seq x y z
N MET A 1 32.06 4.78 -36.89
CA MET A 1 30.62 5.05 -36.65
C MET A 1 29.87 3.73 -36.61
N LYS A 2 29.56 3.18 -35.43
CA LYS A 2 28.69 2.00 -35.26
C LYS A 2 27.39 2.45 -34.60
N LYS A 3 26.27 2.36 -35.33
CA LYS A 3 24.93 2.68 -34.83
C LYS A 3 24.46 1.58 -33.88
N ASN A 4 24.09 1.98 -32.66
CA ASN A 4 23.41 1.17 -31.67
C ASN A 4 21.97 0.89 -32.12
N ASN A 5 21.63 -0.36 -32.46
CA ASN A 5 20.24 -0.80 -32.54
C ASN A 5 19.78 -1.23 -31.15
N LYS A 6 19.16 -0.30 -30.40
CA LYS A 6 18.35 -0.65 -29.24
C LYS A 6 16.99 -1.14 -29.73
N THR A 7 16.80 -2.46 -29.75
CA THR A 7 15.48 -3.07 -29.89
C THR A 7 14.63 -2.72 -28.67
N THR A 8 13.67 -1.82 -28.86
CA THR A 8 12.65 -1.49 -27.88
C THR A 8 11.48 -2.47 -28.07
N TYR A 9 11.30 -3.39 -27.13
CA TYR A 9 10.11 -4.23 -27.10
C TYR A 9 8.91 -3.37 -26.65
N LYS A 10 8.11 -2.92 -27.61
CA LYS A 10 6.77 -2.36 -27.34
C LYS A 10 5.80 -3.50 -27.10
N TYR A 11 5.53 -3.83 -25.84
CA TYR A 11 4.34 -4.60 -25.49
C TYR A 11 3.14 -3.66 -25.45
N SER A 12 2.29 -3.69 -26.48
CA SER A 12 0.94 -3.14 -26.43
C SER A 12 -0.05 -4.26 -26.16
N ILE A 13 -0.36 -4.50 -24.89
CA ILE A 13 -1.52 -5.30 -24.51
C ILE A 13 -2.60 -4.28 -24.17
N LYS A 14 -3.64 -4.17 -25.01
CA LYS A 14 -4.88 -3.45 -24.63
C LYS A 14 -5.60 -4.31 -23.58
N PRO A 15 -5.77 -3.87 -22.32
CA PRO A 15 -6.57 -4.64 -21.39
C PRO A 15 -8.06 -4.40 -21.65
N LYS A 16 -8.83 -5.48 -21.76
CA LYS A 16 -10.31 -5.45 -21.62
C LYS A 16 -10.66 -5.02 -20.17
N PRO A 17 -11.77 -4.30 -19.93
CA PRO A 17 -12.03 -3.68 -18.63
C PRO A 17 -12.59 -4.71 -17.66
N GLN A 18 -11.72 -5.30 -16.82
CA GLN A 18 -12.09 -6.23 -15.74
C GLN A 18 -11.33 -5.94 -14.43
N LEU A 19 -10.92 -4.68 -14.19
CA LEU A 19 -10.20 -4.27 -12.99
C LEU A 19 -11.16 -3.77 -11.89
N PHE A 20 -12.12 -4.62 -11.51
CA PHE A 20 -13.21 -4.26 -10.59
C PHE A 20 -12.79 -4.28 -9.10
N ASN A 21 -11.82 -5.08 -8.61
CA ASN A 21 -11.89 -5.50 -7.18
C ASN A 21 -10.68 -5.21 -6.26
N MET A 22 -10.00 -4.06 -6.36
CA MET A 22 -8.91 -3.81 -5.39
C MET A 22 -9.44 -3.28 -4.07
N LEU A 23 -10.10 -2.13 -4.13
CA LEU A 23 -10.67 -1.50 -2.95
C LEU A 23 -12.04 -2.07 -2.67
N ILE A 24 -12.79 -2.42 -3.72
CA ILE A 24 -14.07 -3.12 -3.64
C ILE A 24 -14.00 -4.37 -2.77
N GLY A 25 -12.87 -5.06 -2.55
CA GLY A 25 -12.76 -6.09 -1.49
C GLY A 25 -12.97 -5.52 -0.07
N LEU A 26 -11.98 -4.78 0.46
CA LEU A 26 -12.02 -4.12 1.78
C LEU A 26 -13.26 -3.25 1.98
N LEU A 27 -13.69 -2.65 0.88
CA LEU A 27 -14.87 -1.88 0.81
C LEU A 27 -16.12 -2.78 0.94
N LEU A 28 -16.42 -3.66 -0.02
CA LEU A 28 -17.68 -4.44 -0.15
C LEU A 28 -18.21 -5.05 1.14
N LEU A 29 -17.35 -5.41 2.08
CA LEU A 29 -17.73 -5.88 3.42
C LEU A 29 -18.82 -5.04 4.05
N SER A 30 -18.57 -3.75 4.11
CA SER A 30 -19.28 -2.74 4.88
C SER A 30 -20.69 -2.42 4.33
N PHE A 31 -20.90 -2.64 3.02
CA PHE A 31 -22.22 -2.66 2.38
C PHE A 31 -23.08 -3.85 2.84
N ILE A 32 -22.50 -5.03 3.07
CA ILE A 32 -23.24 -6.18 3.61
C ILE A 32 -23.48 -6.02 5.10
N ILE A 33 -22.53 -5.47 5.86
CA ILE A 33 -22.71 -5.34 7.30
C ILE A 33 -23.87 -4.37 7.64
N SER A 34 -24.17 -3.40 6.76
CA SER A 34 -25.31 -2.48 6.89
C SER A 34 -26.68 -3.09 6.52
N PHE A 35 -26.71 -4.20 5.77
CA PHE A 35 -27.96 -4.80 5.25
C PHE A 35 -28.36 -6.13 5.90
N VAL A 36 -27.53 -6.70 6.77
CA VAL A 36 -27.82 -7.97 7.49
C VAL A 36 -28.04 -7.69 8.98
N PRO A 37 -29.28 -7.42 9.44
CA PRO A 37 -29.59 -7.29 10.85
C PRO A 37 -29.60 -8.69 11.49
N ASN A 38 -28.42 -9.20 11.86
CA ASN A 38 -28.29 -10.51 12.47
C ASN A 38 -27.21 -10.52 13.55
N LYS A 39 -27.40 -11.25 14.65
CA LYS A 39 -26.52 -11.23 15.84
C LYS A 39 -25.04 -11.54 15.53
N SER A 40 -24.77 -12.26 14.43
CA SER A 40 -23.42 -12.60 13.96
C SER A 40 -22.66 -11.43 13.32
N THR A 41 -23.33 -10.42 12.76
CA THR A 41 -22.66 -9.24 12.20
C THR A 41 -22.23 -8.27 13.30
N TYR A 42 -23.01 -8.12 14.39
CA TYR A 42 -22.65 -7.33 15.58
C TYR A 42 -21.34 -7.75 16.23
N ASN A 43 -21.07 -9.06 16.34
CA ASN A 43 -19.79 -9.59 16.86
C ASN A 43 -18.60 -9.32 15.94
N LEU A 44 -18.86 -8.99 14.66
CA LEU A 44 -17.81 -8.61 13.72
C LEU A 44 -17.41 -7.15 13.87
N TYR A 45 -18.41 -6.28 14.09
CA TYR A 45 -18.18 -4.85 14.34
C TYR A 45 -17.32 -4.59 15.58
N SER A 46 -17.39 -5.48 16.59
CA SER A 46 -16.64 -5.34 17.83
C SER A 46 -15.16 -5.74 17.76
N ASN A 47 -14.73 -6.39 16.67
CA ASN A 47 -13.39 -6.99 16.59
C ASN A 47 -12.39 -6.19 15.73
N LEU A 48 -12.80 -5.05 15.15
CA LEU A 48 -11.88 -4.17 14.43
C LEU A 48 -10.93 -3.48 15.40
N THR A 49 -9.63 -3.57 15.12
CA THR A 49 -8.61 -2.88 15.91
C THR A 49 -8.49 -1.43 15.44
N THR A 50 -9.40 -0.58 15.89
CA THR A 50 -9.34 0.86 15.63
C THR A 50 -8.37 1.52 16.60
N VAL A 51 -7.32 2.13 16.07
CA VAL A 51 -6.34 2.90 16.83
C VAL A 51 -6.39 4.33 16.28
N PRO A 52 -7.14 5.24 16.94
CA PRO A 52 -7.23 6.63 16.50
C PRO A 52 -5.87 7.31 16.63
N ILE A 53 -5.70 8.36 15.84
CA ILE A 53 -4.63 9.35 15.96
C ILE A 53 -5.28 10.69 16.25
N ASP A 54 -4.46 11.69 16.59
CA ASP A 54 -4.95 13.07 16.74
C ASP A 54 -5.76 13.50 15.51
N ASP A 55 -6.92 14.13 15.72
CA ASP A 55 -7.79 14.63 14.65
C ASP A 55 -7.63 16.13 14.41
N ASP A 56 -6.86 16.81 15.26
CA ASP A 56 -6.52 18.21 15.13
C ASP A 56 -5.51 18.44 13.97
N ASN A 57 -5.74 19.52 13.23
CA ASN A 57 -4.92 19.83 12.06
C ASN A 57 -3.49 20.22 12.45
N GLU A 58 -3.33 21.01 13.52
CA GLU A 58 -2.01 21.47 13.97
C GLU A 58 -1.21 20.28 14.49
N ALA A 59 -1.84 19.42 15.30
CA ALA A 59 -1.23 18.19 15.79
C ALA A 59 -0.76 17.25 14.66
N LEU A 60 -1.48 17.22 13.52
CA LEU A 60 -1.15 16.40 12.36
C LEU A 60 -0.27 17.09 11.30
N GLU A 61 0.28 18.28 11.57
CA GLU A 61 1.06 19.08 10.61
C GLU A 61 0.28 19.42 9.32
N ILE A 62 -1.04 19.52 9.42
CA ILE A 62 -1.92 19.93 8.33
C ILE A 62 -2.06 21.45 8.37
N THR A 63 -1.37 22.13 7.46
CA THR A 63 -1.48 23.60 7.35
C THR A 63 -2.87 24.03 6.85
N ASP A 64 -3.28 25.26 7.16
CA ASP A 64 -4.54 25.84 6.67
C ASP A 64 -4.67 25.73 5.14
N ALA A 65 -3.57 25.96 4.41
CA ALA A 65 -3.54 25.81 2.96
C ALA A 65 -3.77 24.37 2.50
N SER A 66 -3.23 23.38 3.21
CA SER A 66 -3.41 21.96 2.89
C SER A 66 -4.83 21.50 3.23
N ALA A 67 -5.37 21.92 4.38
CA ALA A 67 -6.76 21.67 4.77
C ALA A 67 -7.76 22.30 3.78
N GLN A 68 -7.50 23.54 3.36
CA GLN A 68 -8.31 24.24 2.36
C GLN A 68 -8.25 23.51 1.01
N LEU A 69 -7.06 23.13 0.54
CA LEU A 69 -6.90 22.39 -0.71
C LEU A 69 -7.64 21.04 -0.67
N GLY A 70 -7.51 20.30 0.43
CA GLY A 70 -8.23 19.04 0.67
C GLY A 70 -9.74 19.21 0.59
N LYS A 71 -10.27 20.22 1.28
CA LYS A 71 -11.69 20.58 1.28
C LYS A 71 -12.19 21.00 -0.11
N GLU A 72 -11.44 21.85 -0.82
CA GLU A 72 -11.80 22.34 -2.15
C GLU A 72 -11.81 21.22 -3.20
N LYS A 73 -10.93 20.24 -3.06
CA LYS A 73 -10.77 19.14 -4.03
C LYS A 73 -11.58 17.90 -3.68
N GLY A 74 -12.09 17.80 -2.45
CA GLY A 74 -12.99 16.74 -2.01
C GLY A 74 -12.39 15.33 -2.12
N LYS A 75 -11.06 15.20 -2.03
CA LYS A 75 -10.37 13.89 -2.12
C LYS A 75 -10.14 13.35 -0.72
N LYS A 76 -10.48 12.08 -0.47
CA LYS A 76 -10.14 11.40 0.80
C LYS A 76 -8.82 10.67 0.62
N ASN A 77 -7.84 10.99 1.45
CA ASN A 77 -6.50 10.42 1.43
C ASN A 77 -6.31 9.48 2.63
N ILE A 78 -5.94 8.23 2.37
CA ILE A 78 -5.73 7.19 3.39
C ILE A 78 -4.34 6.60 3.19
N LEU A 79 -3.48 6.65 4.22
CA LEU A 79 -2.14 6.10 4.16
C LEU A 79 -2.14 4.59 4.47
N PHE A 80 -1.74 3.77 3.52
CA PHE A 80 -1.56 2.34 3.72
C PHE A 80 -0.12 2.03 4.13
N ILE A 81 0.05 1.37 5.27
CA ILE A 81 1.35 1.12 5.92
C ILE A 81 1.58 -0.39 6.00
N GLY A 82 2.63 -0.86 5.33
CA GLY A 82 3.16 -2.21 5.53
C GLY A 82 4.31 -2.18 6.53
N SER A 83 4.14 -2.80 7.70
CA SER A 83 5.15 -2.80 8.77
C SER A 83 5.84 -4.17 8.93
N ASP A 84 7.15 -4.14 9.19
CA ASP A 84 7.95 -5.31 9.60
C ASP A 84 7.95 -5.47 11.14
N GLU A 85 6.82 -5.17 11.79
CA GLU A 85 6.68 -5.28 13.23
C GLU A 85 6.69 -6.75 13.67
N GLY A 86 7.37 -7.02 14.79
CA GLY A 86 7.44 -8.37 15.35
C GLY A 86 8.52 -9.26 14.74
N THR A 87 9.49 -8.71 13.98
CA THR A 87 10.65 -9.47 13.50
C THR A 87 12.04 -9.06 13.98
N VAL A 88 12.18 -8.27 15.06
CA VAL A 88 13.38 -8.19 15.96
C VAL A 88 13.44 -6.89 16.80
N ASP A 89 12.61 -5.86 16.61
CA ASP A 89 12.64 -4.65 17.47
C ASP A 89 11.25 -4.06 17.74
N THR A 90 11.12 -3.38 18.88
CA THR A 90 9.87 -2.95 19.51
C THR A 90 9.04 -1.91 18.75
N HIS A 91 9.55 -1.35 17.65
CA HIS A 91 8.82 -0.35 16.84
C HIS A 91 8.78 -0.61 15.32
N GLY A 92 9.39 -1.69 14.82
CA GLY A 92 9.37 -2.05 13.39
C GLY A 92 9.82 -0.93 12.42
N ARG A 93 9.72 -1.15 11.11
CA ARG A 93 9.90 -0.11 10.08
C ARG A 93 8.76 -0.21 9.07
N SER A 94 8.30 0.93 8.55
CA SER A 94 7.32 0.97 7.44
C SER A 94 8.03 0.83 6.10
N ASP A 95 8.11 -0.40 5.60
CA ASP A 95 8.82 -0.73 4.37
C ASP A 95 7.94 -0.63 3.11
N SER A 96 6.64 -0.40 3.29
CA SER A 96 5.69 -0.07 2.23
C SER A 96 4.78 1.04 2.71
N MET A 97 4.72 2.13 1.94
CA MET A 97 3.89 3.30 2.22
C MET A 97 3.17 3.68 0.93
N ILE A 98 1.86 3.48 0.91
CA ILE A 98 1.03 3.69 -0.27
C ILE A 98 -0.09 4.64 0.11
N LEU A 99 -0.11 5.83 -0.49
CA LEU A 99 -1.23 6.74 -0.33
C LEU A 99 -2.37 6.31 -1.26
N ILE A 100 -3.53 6.01 -0.68
CA ILE A 100 -4.76 5.75 -1.39
C ILE A 100 -5.58 7.03 -1.43
N THR A 101 -5.78 7.58 -2.63
CA THR A 101 -6.60 8.77 -2.85
C THR A 101 -7.91 8.36 -3.51
N ILE A 102 -9.01 8.63 -2.81
CA ILE A 102 -10.37 8.36 -3.26
C ILE A 102 -10.93 9.63 -3.91
N ASP A 103 -11.13 9.56 -5.22
CA ASP A 103 -11.66 10.65 -6.04
C ASP A 103 -13.13 10.38 -6.39
N ARG A 104 -14.03 10.97 -5.59
CA ARG A 104 -15.47 10.81 -5.76
C ARG A 104 -16.01 11.46 -7.03
N ASP A 105 -15.47 12.61 -7.40
CA ASP A 105 -15.91 13.39 -8.56
C ASP A 105 -15.60 12.66 -9.86
N ASN A 106 -14.38 12.11 -9.96
CA ASN A 106 -13.90 11.43 -11.17
C ASN A 106 -14.13 9.92 -11.15
N LYS A 107 -14.68 9.37 -10.06
CA LYS A 107 -14.94 7.93 -9.89
C LYS A 107 -13.69 7.07 -10.03
N LYS A 108 -12.58 7.53 -9.43
CA LYS A 108 -11.26 6.90 -9.53
C LYS A 108 -10.65 6.68 -8.16
N ILE A 109 -9.74 5.72 -8.09
CA ILE A 109 -8.86 5.56 -6.94
C ILE A 109 -7.42 5.55 -7.43
N LYS A 110 -6.57 6.37 -6.80
CA LYS A 110 -5.13 6.43 -7.08
C LYS A 110 -4.38 5.74 -5.94
N ALA A 111 -3.38 4.93 -6.29
CA ALA A 111 -2.45 4.33 -5.34
C ALA A 111 -1.04 4.84 -5.64
N THR A 112 -0.50 5.63 -4.72
CA THR A 112 0.79 6.31 -4.87
C THR A 112 1.77 5.71 -3.87
N SER A 113 2.70 4.89 -4.34
CA SER A 113 3.76 4.33 -3.49
C SER A 113 4.86 5.36 -3.25
N PHE A 114 5.22 5.63 -2.01
CA PHE A 114 6.35 6.49 -1.66
C PHE A 114 7.56 5.63 -1.34
N MET A 115 8.73 5.99 -1.90
CA MET A 115 9.98 5.26 -1.62
C MET A 115 10.37 5.43 -0.14
N ARG A 116 10.80 4.35 0.52
CA ARG A 116 11.13 4.38 1.95
C ARG A 116 12.36 5.20 2.31
N ASP A 117 13.33 5.24 1.41
CA ASP A 117 14.63 5.86 1.63
C ASP A 117 14.61 7.33 1.17
N MET A 118 13.43 7.95 1.03
CA MET A 118 13.32 9.38 0.76
C MET A 118 13.83 10.20 1.95
N LEU A 119 14.77 11.10 1.70
CA LEU A 119 15.22 12.05 2.71
C LEU A 119 14.16 13.13 2.91
N VAL A 120 13.52 13.11 4.07
CA VAL A 120 12.42 13.99 4.45
C VAL A 120 12.68 14.62 5.82
N THR A 121 11.99 15.71 6.12
CA THR A 121 12.00 16.28 7.46
C THR A 121 10.96 15.56 8.31
N ILE A 122 11.39 14.80 9.32
CA ILE A 122 10.49 14.21 10.31
C ILE A 122 10.30 15.26 11.42
N PRO A 123 9.06 15.70 11.72
CA PRO A 123 8.78 16.63 12.82
C PRO A 123 9.43 16.15 14.12
N ASP A 124 10.06 17.05 14.87
CA ASP A 124 10.84 16.77 16.11
C ASP A 124 12.12 15.92 15.96
N PHE A 125 12.39 15.32 14.80
CA PHE A 125 13.57 14.45 14.58
C PHE A 125 14.53 14.95 13.49
N GLY A 126 14.13 15.91 12.64
CA GLY A 126 14.99 16.47 11.59
C GLY A 126 15.06 15.61 10.32
N GLU A 127 16.15 15.70 9.57
CA GLU A 127 16.29 15.02 8.26
C GLU A 127 16.64 13.53 8.39
N HIS A 128 15.75 12.67 7.93
CA HIS A 128 15.94 11.22 7.94
C HIS A 128 15.22 10.55 6.77
N ASN A 129 15.50 9.26 6.55
CA ASN A 129 14.72 8.43 5.64
C ASN A 129 13.26 8.31 6.11
N LEU A 130 12.31 8.41 5.18
CA LEU A 130 10.87 8.43 5.45
C LEU A 130 10.38 7.26 6.32
N ASN A 131 10.92 6.05 6.12
CA ASN A 131 10.54 4.90 6.94
C ASN A 131 10.96 4.99 8.42
N HIS A 132 11.86 5.91 8.78
CA HIS A 132 12.23 6.14 10.17
C HIS A 132 11.10 6.81 10.96
N ALA A 133 10.21 7.59 10.31
CA ALA A 133 9.10 8.23 10.99
C ALA A 133 8.20 7.21 11.71
N TYR A 134 7.95 6.07 11.05
CA TYR A 134 7.21 4.97 11.67
C TYR A 134 7.97 4.34 12.84
N ALA A 135 9.28 4.14 12.69
CA ALA A 135 10.11 3.55 13.75
C ALA A 135 10.22 4.46 14.98
N TYR A 136 10.14 5.78 14.80
CA TYR A 136 10.27 6.78 15.86
C TYR A 136 8.95 7.06 16.58
N GLY A 137 7.82 7.09 15.87
CA GLY A 137 6.54 7.51 16.44
C GLY A 137 5.32 6.81 15.84
N GLY A 138 5.50 5.65 15.24
CA GLY A 138 4.42 4.82 14.72
C GLY A 138 3.65 5.47 13.56
N ALA A 139 2.40 5.03 13.39
CA ALA A 139 1.55 5.50 12.31
C ALA A 139 1.26 7.01 12.38
N GLU A 140 1.10 7.56 13.59
CA GLU A 140 0.79 8.97 13.78
C GLU A 140 1.94 9.87 13.29
N LEU A 141 3.18 9.63 13.75
CA LEU A 141 4.32 10.43 13.28
C LEU A 141 4.57 10.26 11.79
N LEU A 142 4.30 9.09 11.23
CA LEU A 142 4.38 8.89 9.79
C LEU A 142 3.34 9.75 9.04
N VAL A 143 2.09 9.81 9.53
CA VAL A 143 1.06 10.70 8.97
C VAL A 143 1.49 12.17 9.05
N LYS A 144 1.98 12.63 10.21
CA LYS A 144 2.55 13.99 10.39
C LYS A 144 3.65 14.28 9.37
N THR A 145 4.57 13.32 9.21
CA THR A 145 5.69 13.44 8.26
C THR A 145 5.19 13.59 6.83
N PHE A 146 4.15 12.86 6.42
CA PHE A 146 3.57 13.02 5.08
C PHE A 146 2.92 14.40 4.92
N ASN A 147 2.12 14.85 5.89
CA ASN A 147 1.44 16.14 5.82
C ASN A 147 2.44 17.30 5.76
N TYR A 148 3.47 17.27 6.62
CA TYR A 148 4.54 18.26 6.66
C TYR A 148 5.29 18.38 5.33
N ASN A 149 5.80 17.26 4.81
CA ASN A 149 6.67 17.27 3.63
C ASN A 149 5.92 17.49 2.31
N PHE A 150 4.69 16.99 2.22
CA PHE A 150 3.96 16.93 0.95
C PHE A 150 2.74 17.85 0.90
N GLY A 151 2.43 18.56 1.99
CA GLY A 151 1.29 19.48 2.08
C GLY A 151 -0.02 18.76 1.80
N LEU A 152 -0.25 17.69 2.54
CA LEU A 152 -1.44 16.83 2.46
C LEU A 152 -2.32 17.04 3.69
N ASP A 153 -3.51 16.47 3.64
CA ASP A 153 -4.55 16.52 4.68
C ASP A 153 -4.89 15.11 5.19
N ILE A 154 -3.88 14.24 5.28
CA ILE A 154 -4.08 12.84 5.70
C ILE A 154 -4.47 12.82 7.17
N LYS A 155 -5.62 12.22 7.46
CA LYS A 155 -6.08 11.92 8.82
C LYS A 155 -6.27 10.43 9.07
N ASP A 156 -6.15 9.61 8.01
CA ASP A 156 -6.48 8.20 8.07
C ASP A 156 -5.35 7.31 7.63
N TYR A 157 -5.24 6.16 8.29
CA TYR A 157 -4.33 5.11 7.87
C TYR A 157 -4.93 3.71 8.01
N VAL A 158 -4.34 2.78 7.27
CA VAL A 158 -4.53 1.34 7.41
C VAL A 158 -3.15 0.70 7.52
N LYS A 159 -2.91 -0.07 8.58
CA LYS A 159 -1.66 -0.76 8.81
C LYS A 159 -1.86 -2.27 8.74
N VAL A 160 -0.94 -2.93 8.01
CA VAL A 160 -0.86 -4.38 7.89
C VAL A 160 0.57 -4.83 8.19
N ASP A 161 0.72 -5.71 9.17
CA ASP A 161 2.01 -6.34 9.47
C ASP A 161 2.25 -7.58 8.58
N PHE A 162 3.46 -8.14 8.64
CA PHE A 162 3.83 -9.29 7.83
C PHE A 162 3.04 -10.56 8.14
N LYS A 163 2.65 -10.78 9.39
CA LYS A 163 1.85 -11.96 9.78
C LYS A 163 0.46 -11.88 9.17
N THR A 164 -0.15 -10.71 9.27
CA THR A 164 -1.45 -10.38 8.71
C THR A 164 -1.42 -10.49 7.19
N PHE A 165 -0.38 -9.95 6.56
CA PHE A 165 -0.17 -10.08 5.11
C PHE A 165 -0.13 -11.55 4.65
N ILE A 166 0.61 -12.41 5.35
CA ILE A 166 0.68 -13.86 5.03
C ILE A 166 -0.72 -14.47 5.16
N LYS A 167 -1.41 -14.25 6.29
CA LYS A 167 -2.76 -14.77 6.54
C LYS A 167 -3.76 -14.35 5.46
N ILE A 168 -3.71 -13.08 5.04
CA ILE A 168 -4.55 -12.52 3.96
C ILE A 168 -4.36 -13.33 2.68
N ILE A 169 -3.11 -13.52 2.23
CA ILE A 169 -2.86 -14.21 0.97
C ILE A 169 -3.19 -15.69 1.05
N ASP A 170 -2.88 -16.35 2.17
CA ASP A 170 -3.21 -17.77 2.35
C ASP A 170 -4.73 -17.99 2.33
N LYS A 171 -5.51 -17.10 2.96
CA LYS A 171 -6.98 -17.14 2.93
C LYS A 171 -7.57 -16.86 1.54
N LEU A 172 -6.86 -16.13 0.67
CA LEU A 172 -7.25 -15.96 -0.74
C LEU A 172 -6.96 -17.20 -1.60
N GLY A 173 -6.31 -18.23 -1.03
CA GLY A 173 -5.81 -19.36 -1.79
C GLY A 173 -4.55 -19.03 -2.61
N GLY A 174 -3.82 -17.99 -2.22
CA GLY A 174 -2.63 -17.49 -2.91
C GLY A 174 -2.92 -16.45 -4.00
N ILE A 175 -1.86 -15.90 -4.59
CA ILE A 175 -1.92 -14.87 -5.64
C ILE A 175 -1.06 -15.25 -6.84
N ASP A 176 -1.51 -14.92 -8.05
CA ASP A 176 -0.78 -15.28 -9.26
C ASP A 176 0.27 -14.21 -9.61
N ILE A 177 1.53 -14.60 -9.71
CA ILE A 177 2.66 -13.72 -10.05
C ILE A 177 3.52 -14.38 -11.12
N ASP A 178 3.88 -13.61 -12.14
CA ASP A 178 4.88 -14.01 -13.14
C ASP A 178 6.29 -13.69 -12.65
N ILE A 179 7.00 -14.73 -12.19
CA ILE A 179 8.33 -14.64 -11.59
C ILE A 179 9.40 -14.64 -12.67
N GLN A 180 10.30 -13.65 -12.65
CA GLN A 180 11.43 -13.63 -13.58
C GLN A 180 12.55 -14.56 -13.11
N SER A 181 13.33 -15.13 -14.04
CA SER A 181 14.39 -16.11 -13.72
C SER A 181 15.43 -15.58 -12.73
N ASN A 182 15.73 -14.28 -12.79
CA ASN A 182 16.66 -13.64 -11.85
C ASN A 182 16.04 -13.38 -10.47
N GLU A 183 14.71 -13.43 -10.31
CA GLU A 183 14.01 -13.23 -9.03
C GLU A 183 13.94 -14.51 -8.18
N VAL A 184 14.04 -15.69 -8.80
CA VAL A 184 13.81 -17.00 -8.15
C VAL A 184 14.74 -17.23 -6.95
N GLN A 185 16.05 -17.20 -7.17
CA GLN A 185 17.04 -17.56 -6.13
C GLN A 185 16.98 -16.61 -4.93
N VAL A 186 16.81 -15.31 -5.20
CA VAL A 186 16.71 -14.29 -4.15
C VAL A 186 15.42 -14.48 -3.37
N THR A 187 14.30 -14.70 -4.06
CA THR A 187 13.01 -14.96 -3.41
C THR A 187 13.08 -16.21 -2.53
N ASN A 188 13.69 -17.31 -3.01
CA ASN A 188 13.88 -18.53 -2.21
C ASN A 188 14.73 -18.29 -0.95
N THR A 189 15.71 -17.39 -1.01
CA THR A 189 16.48 -16.99 0.18
C THR A 189 15.60 -16.29 1.22
N TYR A 190 14.71 -15.39 0.80
CA TYR A 190 13.73 -14.77 1.70
C TYR A 190 12.70 -15.77 2.22
N ILE A 191 12.23 -16.73 1.41
CA ILE A 191 11.33 -17.81 1.85
C ILE A 191 11.96 -18.59 3.00
N ARG A 192 13.22 -19.02 2.87
CA ARG A 192 13.95 -19.75 3.92
C ARG A 192 14.07 -18.92 5.21
N SER A 193 14.37 -17.62 5.09
CA SER A 193 14.47 -16.71 6.24
C SER A 193 13.13 -16.55 6.97
N ILE A 194 12.05 -16.29 6.21
CA ILE A 194 10.70 -16.13 6.76
C ILE A 194 10.23 -17.43 7.41
N ASN A 195 10.44 -18.58 6.77
CA ASN A 195 10.11 -19.89 7.34
C ASN A 195 10.81 -20.13 8.68
N LYS A 196 12.10 -19.81 8.77
CA LYS A 196 12.86 -19.92 10.02
C LYS A 196 12.29 -19.01 11.11
N PHE A 197 11.95 -17.77 10.76
CA PHE A 197 11.48 -16.78 11.73
C PHE A 197 10.04 -17.07 12.19
N ASN A 198 9.13 -17.34 11.26
CA ASN A 198 7.71 -17.59 11.53
C ASN A 198 7.42 -19.05 11.93
N LYS A 199 8.43 -19.93 11.96
CA LYS A 199 8.29 -21.38 12.14
C LYS A 199 7.28 -21.99 11.15
N SER A 200 7.30 -21.51 9.90
CA SER A 200 6.47 -21.99 8.80
C SER A 200 7.26 -22.89 7.85
N SER A 201 6.57 -23.58 6.94
CA SER A 201 7.17 -24.56 6.04
C SER A 201 6.74 -24.38 4.57
N SER A 202 6.69 -23.14 4.09
CA SER A 202 6.38 -22.88 2.68
C SER A 202 7.47 -23.44 1.76
N SER A 203 7.09 -24.05 0.64
CA SER A 203 8.02 -24.48 -0.38
C SER A 203 8.73 -23.30 -1.06
N GLU A 204 9.93 -23.57 -1.55
CA GLU A 204 10.66 -22.68 -2.46
C GLU A 204 9.97 -22.63 -3.84
N LEU A 205 10.22 -21.56 -4.60
CA LEU A 205 9.80 -21.44 -5.99
C LEU A 205 10.55 -22.46 -6.83
N SER A 206 9.82 -23.18 -7.70
CA SER A 206 10.39 -24.21 -8.58
C SER A 206 11.12 -23.65 -9.80
N GLY A 207 10.86 -22.39 -10.16
CA GLY A 207 11.46 -21.76 -11.33
C GLY A 207 10.84 -20.40 -11.65
N ALA A 208 11.11 -19.92 -12.86
CA ALA A 208 10.49 -18.72 -13.42
C ALA A 208 9.10 -19.03 -14.02
N GLY A 209 8.34 -17.97 -14.32
CA GLY A 209 7.02 -18.04 -14.93
C GLY A 209 5.88 -17.79 -13.96
N LEU A 210 4.65 -17.87 -14.49
CA LEU A 210 3.41 -17.68 -13.75
C LEU A 210 3.21 -18.77 -12.71
N GLN A 211 3.13 -18.37 -11.44
CA GLN A 211 2.96 -19.26 -10.29
C GLN A 211 1.97 -18.65 -9.30
N THR A 212 1.17 -19.50 -8.65
CA THR A 212 0.32 -19.10 -7.52
C THR A 212 1.15 -19.13 -6.23
N LEU A 213 1.45 -17.95 -5.70
CA LEU A 213 2.22 -17.78 -4.48
C LEU A 213 1.32 -17.80 -3.25
N ASN A 214 1.68 -18.60 -2.25
CA ASN A 214 1.09 -18.48 -0.91
C ASN A 214 1.61 -17.23 -0.17
N GLY A 215 1.16 -16.98 1.05
CA GLY A 215 1.49 -15.78 1.81
C GLY A 215 2.98 -15.62 2.10
N VAL A 216 3.67 -16.69 2.46
CA VAL A 216 5.13 -16.66 2.69
C VAL A 216 5.90 -16.36 1.41
N GLN A 217 5.52 -17.00 0.30
CA GLN A 217 6.14 -16.79 -1.01
C GLN A 217 5.89 -15.37 -1.52
N ALA A 218 4.67 -14.85 -1.37
CA ALA A 218 4.33 -13.49 -1.75
C ALA A 218 5.07 -12.44 -0.92
N LEU A 219 5.23 -12.68 0.40
CA LEU A 219 6.01 -11.80 1.27
C LEU A 219 7.49 -11.84 0.89
N ALA A 220 8.03 -13.03 0.61
CA ALA A 220 9.40 -13.16 0.14
C ALA A 220 9.64 -12.43 -1.19
N TYR A 221 8.69 -12.53 -2.13
CA TYR A 221 8.74 -11.83 -3.40
C TYR A 221 8.71 -10.31 -3.24
N SER A 222 7.84 -9.80 -2.37
CA SER A 222 7.70 -8.36 -2.10
C SER A 222 8.90 -7.78 -1.36
N ARG A 223 9.66 -8.59 -0.59
CA ARG A 223 10.86 -8.17 0.15
C ARG A 223 12.16 -8.22 -0.66
N ASN A 224 12.17 -8.81 -1.86
CA ASN A 224 13.38 -8.91 -2.67
C ASN A 224 13.97 -7.51 -2.98
N ARG A 225 15.24 -7.25 -2.66
CA ARG A 225 15.90 -5.95 -2.96
C ARG A 225 17.05 -6.07 -3.96
N PHE A 226 17.60 -7.27 -4.11
CA PHE A 226 18.80 -7.52 -4.90
C PHE A 226 18.54 -7.48 -6.41
N VAL A 227 17.30 -7.74 -6.83
CA VAL A 227 16.90 -7.63 -8.24
C VAL A 227 16.22 -6.29 -8.48
N GLY A 228 16.93 -5.34 -9.09
CA GLY A 228 16.34 -4.09 -9.59
C GLY A 228 16.26 -2.93 -8.58
N SER A 229 17.02 -2.95 -7.48
CA SER A 229 17.06 -1.91 -6.43
C SER A 229 15.76 -1.75 -5.63
N ASP A 230 15.67 -0.71 -4.79
CA ASP A 230 14.46 -0.41 -4.01
C ASP A 230 13.26 -0.07 -4.92
N TYR A 231 13.51 0.53 -6.09
CA TYR A 231 12.48 0.71 -7.13
C TYR A 231 11.92 -0.63 -7.63
N GLY A 232 12.79 -1.62 -7.84
CA GLY A 232 12.39 -2.99 -8.19
C GLY A 232 11.53 -3.61 -7.09
N ARG A 233 11.86 -3.36 -5.82
CA ARG A 233 11.03 -3.78 -4.69
C ARG A 233 9.66 -3.12 -4.69
N THR A 234 9.58 -1.81 -4.85
CA THR A 234 8.28 -1.12 -4.93
C THR A 234 7.45 -1.61 -6.11
N ASN A 235 8.09 -1.88 -7.25
CA ASN A 235 7.39 -2.47 -8.39
C ASN A 235 6.81 -3.86 -8.05
N ARG A 236 7.55 -4.71 -7.31
CA ARG A 236 7.03 -6.01 -6.86
C ARG A 236 5.91 -5.88 -5.84
N GLN A 237 5.99 -4.93 -4.89
CA GLN A 237 4.88 -4.63 -3.98
C GLN A 237 3.61 -4.21 -4.74
N ARG A 238 3.76 -3.40 -5.80
CA ARG A 238 2.64 -3.04 -6.69
C ARG A 238 2.10 -4.23 -7.46
N LYS A 239 2.95 -5.11 -7.99
CA LYS A 239 2.51 -6.37 -8.66
C LYS A 239 1.71 -7.25 -7.70
N VAL A 240 2.16 -7.39 -6.45
CA VAL A 240 1.44 -8.12 -5.40
C VAL A 240 0.07 -7.50 -5.15
N LEU A 241 0.01 -6.17 -4.98
CA LEU A 241 -1.26 -5.47 -4.78
C LEU A 241 -2.23 -5.66 -5.97
N GLN A 242 -1.70 -5.61 -7.20
CA GLN A 242 -2.46 -5.91 -8.42
C GLN A 242 -2.92 -7.37 -8.50
N ALA A 243 -2.12 -8.31 -8.02
CA ALA A 243 -2.51 -9.72 -8.00
C ALA A 243 -3.59 -10.00 -6.95
N ILE A 244 -3.49 -9.38 -5.76
CA ILE A 244 -4.55 -9.42 -4.73
C ILE A 244 -5.86 -8.87 -5.31
N THR A 245 -5.80 -7.71 -5.95
CA THR A 245 -6.92 -7.09 -6.68
C THR A 245 -7.58 -8.05 -7.67
N THR A 246 -6.74 -8.72 -8.46
CA THR A 246 -7.19 -9.64 -9.50
C THR A 246 -7.82 -10.89 -8.87
N LYS A 247 -7.30 -11.40 -7.75
CA LYS A 247 -7.96 -12.52 -7.05
C LYS A 247 -9.35 -12.13 -6.56
N PHE A 248 -9.48 -10.98 -5.89
CA PHE A 248 -10.79 -10.50 -5.45
C PHE A 248 -11.77 -10.27 -6.61
N SER A 249 -11.31 -10.01 -7.86
CA SER A 249 -12.21 -9.81 -9.01
C SER A 249 -12.93 -11.07 -9.48
N HIS A 250 -12.49 -12.23 -8.99
CA HIS A 250 -13.04 -13.53 -9.37
C HIS A 250 -13.73 -14.25 -8.21
N ILE A 251 -13.77 -13.65 -7.02
CA ILE A 251 -14.40 -14.22 -5.82
C ILE A 251 -15.81 -13.65 -5.68
N ASP A 252 -16.77 -14.51 -5.37
CA ASP A 252 -18.15 -14.10 -5.13
C ASP A 252 -18.27 -13.24 -3.88
N TYR A 253 -19.24 -12.32 -3.89
CA TYR A 253 -19.38 -11.33 -2.84
C TYR A 253 -19.50 -11.93 -1.43
N VAL A 254 -20.22 -13.05 -1.29
CA VAL A 254 -20.38 -13.74 0.00
C VAL A 254 -19.04 -14.29 0.52
N GLU A 255 -18.17 -14.78 -0.36
CA GLU A 255 -16.85 -15.28 0.01
C GLU A 255 -15.89 -14.14 0.37
N ILE A 256 -15.96 -13.01 -0.33
CA ILE A 256 -15.26 -11.77 0.05
C ILE A 256 -15.65 -11.35 1.47
N VAL A 257 -16.93 -11.43 1.82
CA VAL A 257 -17.39 -11.10 3.17
C VAL A 257 -16.81 -12.03 4.23
N LYS A 258 -16.88 -13.35 4.01
CA LYS A 258 -16.29 -14.33 4.92
C LYS A 258 -14.78 -14.13 5.08
N PHE A 259 -14.09 -13.82 3.99
CA PHE A 259 -12.66 -13.53 4.00
C PHE A 259 -12.33 -12.34 4.91
N LEU A 260 -13.05 -11.23 4.73
CA LEU A 260 -12.77 -10.00 5.45
C LEU A 260 -13.16 -10.08 6.93
N VAL A 261 -14.22 -10.83 7.25
CA VAL A 261 -14.58 -11.20 8.63
C VAL A 261 -13.36 -11.74 9.39
N ASP A 262 -12.59 -12.59 8.74
CA ASP A 262 -11.44 -13.25 9.36
C ASP A 262 -10.17 -12.39 9.38
N VAL A 263 -10.08 -11.38 8.51
CA VAL A 263 -8.88 -10.57 8.30
C VAL A 263 -8.95 -9.25 9.05
N LEU A 264 -10.13 -8.62 9.11
CA LEU A 264 -10.30 -7.30 9.72
C LEU A 264 -9.77 -7.19 11.16
N PRO A 265 -9.91 -8.20 12.04
CA PRO A 265 -9.37 -8.10 13.40
C PRO A 265 -7.85 -7.93 13.46
N GLU A 266 -7.16 -8.36 12.41
CA GLU A 266 -5.71 -8.33 12.29
C GLU A 266 -5.20 -7.02 11.64
N VAL A 267 -6.10 -6.20 11.12
CA VAL A 267 -5.78 -4.90 10.50
C VAL A 267 -5.95 -3.78 11.53
N THR A 268 -4.96 -2.90 11.63
CA THR A 268 -5.04 -1.69 12.47
C THR A 268 -5.42 -0.49 11.59
N THR A 269 -6.38 0.33 12.01
CA THR A 269 -6.81 1.50 11.21
C THR A 269 -7.42 2.61 12.07
N THR A 270 -7.47 3.82 11.55
CA THR A 270 -8.30 4.92 12.11
C THR A 270 -9.76 4.83 11.67
N LEU A 271 -10.02 4.20 10.53
CA LEU A 271 -11.33 4.20 9.90
C LEU A 271 -12.32 3.43 10.75
N ASN A 272 -13.44 4.08 11.06
CA ASN A 272 -14.56 3.38 11.67
C ASN A 272 -15.39 2.65 10.61
N ILE A 273 -16.31 1.82 11.07
CA ILE A 273 -17.05 0.93 10.19
C ILE A 273 -18.03 1.68 9.29
N ALA A 274 -18.57 2.81 9.76
CA ALA A 274 -19.43 3.65 8.94
C ALA A 274 -18.64 4.30 7.79
N GLU A 275 -17.40 4.73 8.03
CA GLU A 275 -16.53 5.25 6.97
C GLU A 275 -16.17 4.17 5.96
N ILE A 276 -15.77 2.98 6.43
CA ILE A 276 -15.52 1.84 5.54
C ILE A 276 -16.81 1.55 4.72
N SER A 277 -17.99 1.57 5.36
CA SER A 277 -19.33 1.43 4.73
C SER A 277 -19.59 2.40 3.61
N ASP A 278 -19.35 3.68 3.86
CA ASP A 278 -19.63 4.73 2.91
C ASP A 278 -18.68 4.68 1.71
N LEU A 279 -17.37 4.55 1.95
CA LEU A 279 -16.37 4.42 0.88
C LEU A 279 -16.73 3.28 -0.07
N THR A 280 -17.37 2.25 0.48
CA THR A 280 -17.73 1.04 -0.23
C THR A 280 -18.93 1.15 -1.09
N ALA A 281 -20.03 1.57 -0.48
CA ALA A 281 -21.26 1.76 -1.19
C ALA A 281 -20.97 2.65 -2.39
N TRP A 282 -20.19 3.73 -2.17
CA TRP A 282 -19.72 4.58 -3.23
C TRP A 282 -18.95 3.83 -4.33
N ALA A 283 -17.92 3.04 -4.02
CA ALA A 283 -17.10 2.36 -5.03
C ALA A 283 -17.89 1.34 -5.85
N VAL A 284 -18.78 0.59 -5.20
CA VAL A 284 -19.61 -0.46 -5.82
C VAL A 284 -20.69 0.16 -6.70
N ILE A 285 -21.45 1.13 -6.17
CA ILE A 285 -22.52 1.83 -6.90
C ILE A 285 -21.95 2.52 -8.13
N ASN A 286 -20.78 3.14 -8.01
CA ASN A 286 -20.14 3.86 -9.11
C ASN A 286 -19.31 2.96 -10.03
N ARG A 287 -19.23 1.65 -9.76
CA ARG A 287 -18.46 0.68 -10.54
C ARG A 287 -17.02 1.13 -10.78
N VAL A 288 -16.38 1.66 -9.74
CA VAL A 288 -15.02 2.18 -9.81
C VAL A 288 -14.09 1.04 -10.23
N ASN A 289 -13.52 1.14 -11.43
CA ASN A 289 -12.74 0.06 -12.06
C ASN A 289 -11.33 0.51 -12.47
N THR A 290 -10.95 1.74 -12.10
CA THR A 290 -9.69 2.34 -12.49
C THR A 290 -8.86 2.53 -11.23
N LEU A 291 -7.84 1.68 -11.10
CA LEU A 291 -6.75 1.89 -10.17
C LEU A 291 -5.56 2.47 -10.93
N GLN A 292 -5.27 3.74 -10.69
CA GLN A 292 -4.04 4.34 -11.18
C GLN A 292 -2.95 4.13 -10.15
N GLY A 293 -2.01 3.24 -10.46
CA GLY A 293 -0.83 3.06 -9.64
C GLY A 293 0.32 3.94 -10.13
N THR A 294 0.90 4.77 -9.25
CA THR A 294 2.23 5.38 -9.47
C THR A 294 3.17 5.16 -8.27
N TYR A 295 4.44 5.48 -8.45
CA TYR A 295 5.40 5.56 -7.36
C TYR A 295 6.15 6.89 -7.44
N LEU A 296 6.53 7.44 -6.29
CA LEU A 296 7.21 8.71 -6.16
C LEU A 296 8.40 8.61 -5.18
N PRO A 297 9.50 9.34 -5.41
CA PRO A 297 9.77 10.09 -6.65
C PRO A 297 10.05 9.16 -7.84
N LYS A 298 10.04 9.71 -9.06
CA LYS A 298 10.60 8.98 -10.20
C LYS A 298 12.12 8.93 -10.11
N LEU A 299 12.70 7.87 -10.65
CA LEU A 299 14.14 7.65 -10.62
C LEU A 299 14.88 8.85 -11.24
N GLU A 300 14.39 9.35 -12.36
CA GLU A 300 14.90 10.50 -13.11
C GLU A 300 14.77 11.85 -12.40
N GLU A 301 13.90 11.96 -11.39
CA GLU A 301 13.65 13.18 -10.62
C GLU A 301 14.41 13.21 -9.29
N SER A 302 15.18 12.15 -9.00
CA SER A 302 15.81 11.94 -7.71
C SER A 302 17.33 11.82 -7.81
N GLN A 303 18.01 12.34 -6.80
CA GLN A 303 19.43 12.10 -6.56
C GLN A 303 19.60 10.99 -5.53
N HIS A 304 20.65 10.19 -5.71
CA HIS A 304 20.92 9.04 -4.86
C HIS A 304 22.26 9.23 -4.16
N ILE A 305 22.20 9.40 -2.85
CA ILE A 305 23.37 9.67 -2.02
C ILE A 305 23.52 8.51 -1.05
N LYS A 306 24.76 8.13 -0.76
CA LYS A 306 25.09 7.15 0.26
C LYS A 306 26.02 7.78 1.28
N THR A 307 25.57 7.88 2.52
CA THR A 307 26.35 8.29 3.70
C THR A 307 26.62 7.03 4.54
N ASP A 308 26.20 7.03 5.79
CA ASP A 308 25.97 5.88 6.65
C ASP A 308 24.77 5.02 6.19
N GLU A 309 23.76 5.65 5.58
CA GLU A 309 22.65 4.96 4.91
C GLU A 309 22.43 5.46 3.48
N TYR A 310 21.51 4.82 2.76
CA TYR A 310 21.15 5.22 1.40
C TYR A 310 19.99 6.21 1.46
N HIS A 311 20.09 7.29 0.68
CA HIS A 311 19.11 8.37 0.62
C HIS A 311 18.68 8.64 -0.82
N ILE A 312 17.39 8.86 -0.99
CA ILE A 312 16.76 9.40 -2.19
C ILE A 312 16.44 10.86 -1.88
N VAL A 313 17.17 11.77 -2.53
CA VAL A 313 17.07 13.20 -2.30
C VAL A 313 16.35 13.85 -3.48
N VAL A 314 15.37 14.69 -3.16
CA VAL A 314 14.58 15.44 -4.13
C VAL A 314 14.59 16.92 -3.79
N ASN A 315 14.29 17.78 -4.77
CA ASN A 315 13.98 19.17 -4.46
C ASN A 315 12.62 19.22 -3.74
N LYS A 316 12.62 19.49 -2.43
CA LYS A 316 11.41 19.38 -1.59
C LYS A 316 10.23 20.21 -2.09
N GLU A 317 10.47 21.46 -2.47
CA GLU A 317 9.40 22.36 -2.94
C GLU A 317 8.81 21.92 -4.30
N ALA A 318 9.67 21.53 -5.24
CA ALA A 318 9.21 21.02 -6.53
C ALA A 318 8.46 19.69 -6.37
N PHE A 319 8.98 18.81 -5.53
CA PHE A 319 8.41 17.49 -5.27
C PHE A 319 7.08 17.59 -4.51
N LYS A 320 6.96 18.48 -3.52
CA LYS A 320 5.69 18.79 -2.85
C LYS A 320 4.62 19.20 -3.85
N LYS A 321 4.95 20.09 -4.79
CA LYS A 321 4.02 20.51 -5.86
C LYS A 321 3.67 19.36 -6.79
N GLU A 322 4.61 18.50 -7.13
CA GLU A 322 4.37 17.31 -7.95
C GLU A 322 3.40 16.34 -7.27
N VAL A 323 3.63 16.05 -5.99
CA VAL A 323 2.77 15.19 -5.16
C VAL A 323 1.36 15.78 -5.08
N GLN A 324 1.23 17.06 -4.75
CA GLN A 324 -0.07 17.75 -4.70
C GLN A 324 -0.77 17.74 -6.06
N ASN A 325 -0.04 17.99 -7.16
CA ASN A 325 -0.59 17.93 -8.51
C ASN A 325 -1.13 16.54 -8.83
N TYR A 326 -0.41 15.47 -8.51
CA TYR A 326 -0.84 14.10 -8.79
C TYR A 326 -2.07 13.69 -7.97
N ILE A 327 -2.08 14.05 -6.68
CA ILE A 327 -3.14 13.67 -5.74
C ILE A 327 -4.42 14.45 -6.01
N PHE A 328 -4.32 15.78 -6.05
CA PHE A 328 -5.49 16.65 -6.04
C PHE A 328 -6.00 17.08 -7.41
N TYR A 329 -5.22 16.86 -8.47
CA TYR A 329 -5.58 17.25 -9.83
C TYR A 329 -5.57 16.03 -10.75
N ASP A 330 -6.52 16.01 -11.69
CA ASP A 330 -6.55 15.04 -12.78
C ASP A 330 -5.79 15.64 -13.97
N ARG A 331 -4.55 15.19 -14.17
CA ARG A 331 -3.77 15.45 -15.38
C ARG A 331 -3.48 14.16 -16.13
#